data_AF-A0A943NIC3-F1
#
_entry.id   AF-A0A943NIC3-F1
#
_cell.length_a   1.000
_cell.length_b   1.000
_cell.length_c   1.000
_cell.angle_alpha   90.00
_cell.angle_beta   90.00
_cell.angle_gamma   90.00
#
_symmetry.space_group_name_H-M   'P 1'
#
loop_
_entity.id
_entity.type
_entity.pdbx_description
1 polymer ?
#
loop_
_entity_poly.entity_id
_entity_poly.type
_entity_poly.pdbx_seq_one_letter_code
_entity_poly.pdbx_strand_id
1 'polypeptide(L)'
;MREEGFEPTICWTNPNIQPVEEHDRRLQTLLTWAQEEAHVEVIVAGDPREQWERAVAPQGFERDRRCRACYAIRLAESCRVAAERGFEYVSTTLAVSPYQLFDACEDELVSIAHAHGLTPVWRDFRPFYPEATKESRELGMYRQNYCGCRYSAAEAQIERHEARDARKAARHAN
;
A
#
# COMPACT_ATOMS: atom_id res chain seq x y z
N MET A 1 7.91 15.39 4.87
CA MET A 1 8.06 14.70 6.17
C MET A 1 9.35 15.09 6.90
N ARG A 2 10.55 14.64 6.53
CA ARG A 2 11.80 15.06 7.22
C ARG A 2 12.05 16.56 7.15
N GLU A 3 11.82 17.17 5.99
CA GLU A 3 11.87 18.63 5.81
C GLU A 3 10.83 19.39 6.67
N GLU A 4 9.78 18.71 7.12
CA GLU A 4 8.75 19.26 8.02
C GLU A 4 9.06 18.96 9.50
N GLY A 5 10.23 18.36 9.81
CA GLY A 5 10.68 18.07 11.18
C GLY A 5 10.29 16.70 11.73
N PHE A 6 9.70 15.82 10.93
CA PHE A 6 9.40 14.45 11.34
C PHE A 6 10.58 13.51 11.11
N GLU A 7 10.94 12.68 12.09
CA GLU A 7 11.77 11.50 11.86
C GLU A 7 10.87 10.26 11.75
N PRO A 8 10.65 9.72 10.53
CA PRO A 8 9.69 8.64 10.33
C PRO A 8 10.26 7.28 10.73
N THR A 9 9.38 6.38 11.19
CA THR A 9 9.61 4.93 11.25
C THR A 9 8.58 4.25 10.37
N ILE A 10 9.00 3.27 9.56
CA ILE A 10 8.08 2.52 8.69
C ILE A 10 7.51 1.34 9.46
N CYS A 11 6.19 1.21 9.48
CA CYS A 11 5.50 0.01 9.93
C CYS A 11 5.08 -0.82 8.73
N TRP A 12 5.61 -2.04 8.60
CA TRP A 12 5.21 -3.00 7.58
C TRP A 12 4.14 -3.95 8.10
N THR A 13 2.92 -3.82 7.58
CA THR A 13 1.84 -4.79 7.73
C THR A 13 1.00 -4.84 6.45
N ASN A 14 0.99 -6.00 5.80
CA ASN A 14 0.39 -6.16 4.48
C ASN A 14 -0.25 -7.56 4.30
N PRO A 15 -1.29 -7.90 5.08
CA PRO A 15 -1.97 -9.20 5.02
C PRO A 15 -2.67 -9.46 3.69
N ASN A 16 -2.84 -8.40 2.89
CA ASN A 16 -3.41 -8.48 1.57
C ASN A 16 -2.44 -9.02 0.52
N ILE A 17 -1.12 -8.99 0.74
CA ILE A 17 -0.16 -9.37 -0.30
C ILE A 17 -0.11 -10.88 -0.43
N GLN A 18 -0.45 -11.37 -1.62
CA GLN A 18 -0.51 -12.78 -1.95
C GLN A 18 0.04 -13.03 -3.37
N PRO A 19 0.76 -14.13 -3.58
CA PRO A 19 1.08 -15.17 -2.59
C PRO A 19 2.21 -14.72 -1.61
N VAL A 20 2.61 -15.59 -0.69
CA VAL A 20 3.62 -15.26 0.35
C VAL A 20 4.95 -14.85 -0.27
N GLU A 21 5.32 -15.44 -1.40
CA GLU A 21 6.56 -15.11 -2.11
C GLU A 21 6.57 -13.66 -2.60
N GLU A 22 5.41 -13.11 -3.00
CA GLU A 22 5.29 -11.69 -3.35
C GLU A 22 5.44 -10.80 -2.13
N HIS A 23 4.87 -11.22 -1.00
CA HIS A 23 5.01 -10.49 0.26
C HIS A 23 6.49 -10.39 0.66
N ASP A 24 7.18 -11.53 0.69
CA ASP A 24 8.57 -11.61 1.12
C ASP A 24 9.49 -10.83 0.20
N ARG A 25 9.24 -10.89 -1.12
CA ARG A 25 9.98 -10.10 -2.11
C ARG A 25 9.81 -8.60 -1.89
N ARG A 26 8.58 -8.13 -1.63
CA ARG A 26 8.32 -6.71 -1.37
C ARG A 26 8.89 -6.25 -0.03
N LEU A 27 8.77 -7.07 1.01
CA LEU A 27 9.38 -6.79 2.31
C LEU A 27 10.90 -6.69 2.19
N GLN A 28 11.56 -7.64 1.52
CA GLN A 28 13.00 -7.61 1.32
C GLN A 28 13.44 -6.36 0.53
N THR A 29 12.68 -5.99 -0.51
CA THR A 29 12.95 -4.77 -1.29
C THR A 29 12.85 -3.52 -0.41
N LEU A 30 11.83 -3.44 0.45
CA LEU A 30 11.67 -2.33 1.39
C LEU A 30 12.83 -2.30 2.39
N LEU A 31 13.20 -3.44 2.99
CA LEU A 31 14.26 -3.52 3.98
C LEU A 31 15.61 -3.08 3.39
N THR A 32 15.95 -3.55 2.19
CA THR A 32 17.16 -3.14 1.49
C THR A 32 17.16 -1.64 1.23
N TRP A 33 16.09 -1.08 0.64
CA TRP A 33 15.99 0.37 0.40
C TRP A 33 16.04 1.20 1.70
N ALA A 34 15.36 0.73 2.75
CA ALA A 34 15.32 1.42 4.03
C ALA A 34 16.70 1.48 4.70
N GLN A 35 17.50 0.42 4.55
CA GLN A 35 18.85 0.33 5.10
C GLN A 35 19.87 1.11 4.25
N GLU A 36 19.87 0.90 2.94
CA GLU A 36 20.94 1.34 2.03
C GLU A 36 20.73 2.77 1.54
N GLU A 37 19.48 3.21 1.34
CA GLU A 37 19.15 4.49 0.69
C GLU A 37 18.49 5.47 1.66
N ALA A 38 17.40 5.07 2.31
CA ALA A 38 16.59 6.00 3.10
C ALA A 38 17.09 6.20 4.54
N HIS A 39 17.88 5.25 5.04
CA HIS A 39 18.33 5.16 6.43
C HIS A 39 17.16 5.39 7.40
N VAL A 40 16.15 4.52 7.32
CA VAL A 40 14.91 4.61 8.10
C VAL A 40 14.64 3.28 8.79
N GLU A 41 14.21 3.32 10.05
CA GLU A 41 13.83 2.10 10.76
C GLU A 41 12.58 1.47 10.15
N VAL A 42 12.58 0.13 10.03
CA VAL A 42 11.41 -0.64 9.62
C VAL A 42 11.01 -1.59 10.73
N ILE A 43 9.80 -1.39 11.25
CA ILE A 43 9.13 -2.32 12.15
C ILE A 43 8.31 -3.29 11.31
N VAL A 44 8.65 -4.58 11.34
CA VAL A 44 7.81 -5.64 10.77
C VAL A 44 6.77 -6.02 11.82
N ALA A 45 5.52 -5.62 11.59
CA ALA A 45 4.41 -5.79 12.51
C ALA A 45 3.67 -7.11 12.31
N GLY A 46 2.56 -7.30 13.04
CA GLY A 46 1.67 -8.42 12.82
C GLY A 46 1.10 -8.43 11.40
N ASP A 47 0.94 -9.63 10.86
CA ASP A 47 0.43 -9.83 9.50
C ASP A 47 -0.88 -10.65 9.56
N PRO A 48 -2.03 -10.02 9.89
CA PRO A 48 -3.27 -10.73 10.21
C PRO A 48 -3.99 -11.27 8.96
N ARG A 49 -3.33 -12.18 8.23
CA ARG A 49 -3.81 -12.78 6.99
C ARG A 49 -5.14 -13.49 7.16
N GLU A 50 -5.31 -14.27 8.22
CA GLU A 50 -6.58 -14.94 8.49
C GLU A 50 -7.74 -13.96 8.71
N GLN A 51 -7.47 -12.82 9.38
CA GLN A 51 -8.47 -11.78 9.55
C GLN A 51 -8.83 -11.15 8.20
N TRP A 52 -7.83 -10.90 7.35
CA TRP A 52 -8.04 -10.39 6.01
C TRP A 52 -8.87 -11.37 5.16
N GLU A 53 -8.57 -12.67 5.22
CA GLU A 53 -9.35 -13.71 4.55
C GLU A 53 -10.80 -13.75 5.02
N ARG A 54 -11.07 -13.58 6.32
CA ARG A 54 -12.44 -13.61 6.84
C ARG A 54 -13.23 -12.33 6.54
N ALA A 55 -12.59 -11.16 6.58
CA ALA A 55 -13.30 -9.87 6.55
C ALA A 55 -13.26 -9.17 5.19
N VAL A 56 -12.19 -9.35 4.41
CA VAL A 56 -11.95 -8.62 3.16
C VAL A 56 -12.26 -9.47 1.95
N ALA A 57 -11.76 -10.71 1.92
CA ALA A 57 -11.94 -11.59 0.77
C ALA A 57 -13.39 -11.82 0.32
N PRO A 58 -14.39 -11.94 1.22
CA PRO A 58 -15.77 -12.15 0.80
C PRO A 58 -16.35 -11.02 -0.06
N GLN A 59 -15.75 -9.81 -0.02
CA GLN A 59 -16.16 -8.68 -0.87
C GLN A 59 -15.77 -8.88 -2.34
N GLY A 60 -14.87 -9.81 -2.66
CA GLY A 60 -14.59 -10.20 -4.03
C GLY A 60 -14.10 -9.04 -4.91
N PHE A 61 -14.83 -8.78 -6.00
CA PHE A 61 -14.54 -7.69 -6.94
C PHE A 61 -15.25 -6.37 -6.61
N GLU A 62 -15.99 -6.29 -5.49
CA GLU A 62 -16.57 -5.04 -5.00
C GLU A 62 -15.46 -4.13 -4.45
N ARG A 63 -14.76 -3.44 -5.35
CA ARG A 63 -13.51 -2.71 -5.07
C ARG A 63 -13.61 -1.75 -3.89
N ASP A 64 -14.67 -0.94 -3.82
CA ASP A 64 -14.84 0.03 -2.74
C ASP A 64 -14.93 -0.66 -1.37
N ARG A 65 -15.88 -1.59 -1.21
CA ARG A 65 -16.08 -2.36 0.02
C ARG A 65 -14.83 -3.16 0.41
N ARG A 66 -14.20 -3.82 -0.57
CA ARG A 66 -12.98 -4.59 -0.38
C ARG A 66 -11.83 -3.72 0.09
N CYS A 67 -11.56 -2.61 -0.59
CA CYS A 67 -10.42 -1.75 -0.27
C CYS A 67 -10.58 -1.05 1.07
N ARG A 68 -11.78 -0.55 1.41
CA ARG A 68 -12.07 0.00 2.75
C ARG A 68 -11.78 -1.01 3.85
N ALA A 69 -12.33 -2.22 3.75
CA ALA A 69 -12.05 -3.28 4.72
C ALA A 69 -10.55 -3.66 4.79
N CYS A 70 -9.85 -3.64 3.66
CA CYS A 70 -8.40 -3.89 3.61
C CYS A 70 -7.60 -2.78 4.30
N TYR A 71 -7.95 -1.51 4.08
CA TYR A 71 -7.31 -0.37 4.73
C TYR A 71 -7.53 -0.44 6.23
N ALA A 72 -8.77 -0.71 6.66
CA ALA A 72 -9.11 -0.79 8.08
C ALA A 72 -8.21 -1.78 8.84
N ILE A 73 -8.03 -3.01 8.33
CA ILE A 73 -7.17 -4.01 8.97
C ILE A 73 -5.71 -3.57 9.03
N ARG A 74 -5.18 -3.02 7.92
CA ARG A 74 -3.78 -2.60 7.82
C ARG A 74 -3.48 -1.42 8.73
N LEU A 75 -4.33 -0.40 8.67
CA LEU A 75 -4.19 0.83 9.44
C LEU A 75 -4.43 0.59 10.93
N ALA A 76 -5.34 -0.32 11.31
CA ALA A 76 -5.53 -0.72 12.71
C ALA A 76 -4.26 -1.34 13.30
N GLU A 77 -3.60 -2.25 12.57
CA GLU A 77 -2.34 -2.83 13.04
C GLU A 77 -1.21 -1.79 13.10
N SER A 78 -1.10 -0.91 12.09
CA SER A 78 -0.13 0.20 12.13
C SER A 78 -0.38 1.16 13.29
N CYS A 79 -1.64 1.52 13.58
CA CYS A 79 -2.00 2.40 14.70
C CYS A 79 -1.79 1.71 16.06
N ARG A 80 -2.08 0.41 16.18
CA ARG A 80 -1.77 -0.38 17.38
C ARG A 80 -0.27 -0.33 17.69
N VAL A 81 0.56 -0.62 16.69
CA VAL A 81 2.03 -0.57 16.83
C VAL A 81 2.50 0.85 17.16
N ALA A 82 1.94 1.87 16.51
CA ALA A 82 2.31 3.26 16.76
C ALA A 82 2.02 3.66 18.22
N ALA A 83 0.84 3.32 18.74
CA ALA A 83 0.46 3.58 20.13
C ALA A 83 1.36 2.82 21.14
N GLU A 84 1.64 1.54 20.88
CA GLU A 84 2.52 0.72 21.74
C GLU A 84 3.97 1.22 21.79
N ARG A 85 4.44 1.81 20.69
CA ARG A 85 5.78 2.39 20.58
C ARG A 85 5.86 3.85 21.04
N GLY A 86 4.73 4.45 21.42
CA GLY A 86 4.67 5.83 21.92
C GLY A 86 4.79 6.89 20.82
N PHE A 87 4.44 6.59 19.57
CA PHE A 87 4.33 7.61 18.53
C PHE A 87 3.10 8.48 18.76
N GLU A 88 3.21 9.78 18.42
CA GLU A 88 2.09 10.73 18.48
C GLU A 88 1.36 10.88 17.14
N TYR A 89 2.06 10.63 16.03
CA TYR A 89 1.58 10.87 14.67
C TYR A 89 1.62 9.59 13.85
N VAL A 90 0.65 9.42 12.96
CA VAL A 90 0.60 8.28 12.03
C VAL A 90 0.25 8.74 10.62
N SER A 91 0.92 8.18 9.62
CA SER A 91 0.63 8.39 8.20
C SER A 91 0.71 7.05 7.46
N THR A 92 0.50 7.07 6.14
CA THR A 92 0.55 5.85 5.33
C THR A 92 1.12 6.12 3.94
N THR A 93 1.93 5.19 3.45
CA THR A 93 2.44 5.21 2.08
C THR A 93 1.35 4.92 1.05
N LEU A 94 0.15 4.50 1.45
CA LEU A 94 -0.99 4.32 0.54
C LEU A 94 -1.38 5.61 -0.18
N ALA A 95 -1.14 6.77 0.44
CA ALA A 95 -1.42 8.08 -0.12
C ALA A 95 -0.56 8.45 -1.35
N VAL A 96 0.53 7.73 -1.63
CA VAL A 96 1.37 8.00 -2.81
C VAL A 96 0.78 7.45 -4.11
N SER A 97 -0.06 6.43 -4.04
CA SER A 97 -0.46 5.69 -5.24
C SER A 97 -1.74 6.26 -5.85
N PRO A 98 -1.72 6.66 -7.14
CA PRO A 98 -2.90 7.18 -7.83
C PRO A 98 -3.99 6.11 -8.07
N TYR A 99 -3.68 4.83 -7.79
CA TYR A 99 -4.59 3.71 -7.97
C TYR A 99 -5.34 3.32 -6.69
N GLN A 100 -5.02 3.93 -5.55
CA GLN A 100 -5.74 3.71 -4.29
C GLN A 100 -7.01 4.56 -4.25
N LEU A 101 -7.96 4.16 -3.42
CA LEU A 101 -9.13 5.00 -3.11
C LEU A 101 -8.69 6.03 -2.08
N PHE A 102 -8.19 7.18 -2.56
CA PHE A 102 -7.51 8.18 -1.75
C PHE A 102 -8.37 8.66 -0.57
N ASP A 103 -9.56 9.19 -0.86
CA ASP A 103 -10.47 9.71 0.18
C ASP A 103 -10.95 8.60 1.12
N ALA A 104 -11.22 7.40 0.59
CA ALA A 104 -11.59 6.25 1.42
C ALA A 104 -10.46 5.80 2.36
N CYS A 105 -9.20 5.93 1.93
CA CYS A 105 -8.05 5.63 2.77
C CYS A 105 -7.82 6.72 3.83
N GLU A 106 -8.12 7.98 3.51
CA GLU A 106 -8.12 9.09 4.47
C GLU A 106 -9.15 8.85 5.58
N ASP A 107 -10.40 8.56 5.21
CA ASP A 107 -11.48 8.28 6.14
C ASP A 107 -11.07 7.21 7.18
N GLU A 108 -10.52 6.09 6.70
CA GLU A 108 -10.09 4.97 7.53
C GLU A 108 -8.89 5.37 8.42
N LEU A 109 -7.89 6.07 7.88
CA LEU A 109 -6.74 6.53 8.66
C LEU A 109 -7.18 7.46 9.79
N VAL A 110 -7.99 8.47 9.48
CA VAL A 110 -8.45 9.47 10.45
C VAL A 110 -9.25 8.82 11.56
N SER A 111 -10.23 7.98 11.20
CA SER A 111 -11.08 7.29 12.17
C SER A 111 -10.26 6.39 13.11
N ILE A 112 -9.35 5.58 12.54
CA ILE A 112 -8.59 4.59 13.31
C ILE A 112 -7.51 5.28 14.16
N ALA A 113 -6.79 6.28 13.62
CA ALA A 113 -5.80 7.02 14.36
C ALA A 113 -6.40 7.64 15.63
N HIS A 114 -7.55 8.32 15.50
CA HIS A 114 -8.24 8.91 16.66
C HIS A 114 -8.69 7.87 17.68
N ALA A 115 -9.18 6.71 17.24
CA ALA A 115 -9.57 5.61 18.14
C ALA A 115 -8.37 5.06 18.95
N HIS A 116 -7.15 5.22 18.44
CA HIS A 116 -5.89 4.85 19.09
C HIS A 116 -5.20 6.01 19.83
N GLY A 117 -5.81 7.21 19.88
CA GLY A 117 -5.20 8.38 20.51
C GLY A 117 -4.02 8.97 19.71
N LEU A 118 -3.94 8.70 18.41
CA LEU A 118 -2.91 9.19 17.50
C LEU A 118 -3.43 10.37 16.68
N THR A 119 -2.51 11.24 16.25
CA THR A 119 -2.81 12.31 15.30
C THR A 119 -2.58 11.82 13.87
N PRO A 120 -3.61 11.73 13.01
CA PRO A 120 -3.43 11.35 11.61
C PRO A 120 -2.72 12.48 10.85
N VAL A 121 -1.72 12.12 10.05
CA VAL A 121 -1.05 13.02 9.11
C VAL A 121 -1.38 12.54 7.70
N TRP A 122 -2.38 13.18 7.10
CA TRP A 122 -2.76 12.93 5.71
C TRP A 122 -2.19 14.00 4.76
N ARG A 123 -1.63 13.54 3.65
CA ARG A 123 -0.96 14.36 2.64
C ARG A 123 -1.15 13.72 1.27
N ASP A 124 -1.39 14.55 0.25
CA ASP A 124 -1.41 14.08 -1.12
C ASP A 124 0.02 13.92 -1.65
N PHE A 125 0.49 12.67 -1.66
CA PHE A 125 1.80 12.32 -2.21
C PHE A 125 1.73 11.85 -3.68
N ARG A 126 0.55 11.81 -4.30
CA ARG A 126 0.39 11.38 -5.70
C ARG A 126 1.20 12.21 -6.70
N PRO A 127 1.40 13.54 -6.51
CA PRO A 127 2.26 14.32 -7.38
C PRO A 127 3.70 13.82 -7.47
N PHE A 128 4.21 13.13 -6.44
CA PHE A 128 5.56 12.57 -6.40
C PHE A 128 5.65 11.15 -6.98
N TYR A 129 4.52 10.55 -7.36
CA TYR A 129 4.48 9.20 -7.90
C TYR A 129 5.33 8.99 -9.17
N PRO A 130 5.37 9.93 -10.14
CA PRO A 130 6.23 9.82 -11.32
C PRO A 130 7.72 9.79 -10.97
N GLU A 131 8.16 10.68 -10.09
CA GLU A 131 9.55 10.79 -9.64
C GLU A 131 9.97 9.56 -8.85
N ALA A 132 9.17 9.14 -7.86
CA ALA A 132 9.39 7.90 -7.12
C ALA A 132 9.44 6.69 -8.08
N THR A 133 8.69 6.75 -9.18
CA THR A 133 8.70 5.70 -10.19
C THR A 133 9.99 5.65 -11.02
N LYS A 134 10.56 6.82 -11.32
CA LYS A 134 11.85 6.92 -12.00
C LYS A 134 12.98 6.46 -11.08
N GLU A 135 13.03 6.99 -9.87
CA GLU A 135 14.06 6.67 -8.87
C GLU A 135 14.10 5.17 -8.55
N SER A 136 12.95 4.53 -8.32
CA SER A 136 12.94 3.09 -8.04
C SER A 136 13.44 2.25 -9.22
N ARG A 137 13.38 2.74 -10.47
CA ARG A 137 13.95 2.04 -11.63
C ARG A 137 15.46 2.22 -11.69
N GLU A 138 15.94 3.43 -11.38
CA GLU A 138 17.36 3.75 -11.33
C GLU A 138 18.07 2.93 -10.23
N LEU A 139 17.38 2.73 -9.10
CA LEU A 139 17.83 1.87 -8.00
C LEU A 139 17.63 0.36 -8.24
N GLY A 140 17.06 -0.04 -9.39
CA GLY A 140 16.83 -1.45 -9.70
C GLY A 140 15.84 -2.16 -8.75
N MET A 141 15.00 -1.40 -8.04
CA MET A 141 14.06 -1.95 -7.07
C MET A 141 13.02 -2.84 -7.76
N TYR A 142 12.59 -3.90 -7.06
CA TYR A 142 11.43 -4.66 -7.50
C TYR A 142 10.20 -3.76 -7.59
N ARG A 143 9.47 -3.86 -8.71
CA ARG A 143 8.26 -3.07 -8.96
C ARG A 143 7.07 -3.97 -9.28
N GLN A 144 5.98 -3.68 -8.60
CA GLN A 144 4.67 -4.29 -8.77
C GLN A 144 3.75 -3.40 -9.62
N ASN A 145 2.78 -4.02 -10.28
CA ASN A 145 1.74 -3.36 -11.08
C ASN A 145 0.32 -3.59 -10.55
N TYR A 146 0.19 -3.98 -9.28
CA TYR A 146 -1.07 -4.24 -8.58
C TYR A 146 -0.85 -4.07 -7.07
N CYS A 147 -1.92 -3.90 -6.28
CA CYS A 147 -1.79 -3.57 -4.85
C CYS A 147 -1.21 -4.71 -4.00
N GLY A 148 -1.25 -5.95 -4.49
CA GLY A 148 -0.77 -7.15 -3.80
C GLY A 148 -1.87 -8.18 -3.52
N CYS A 149 -3.15 -7.79 -3.48
CA CYS A 149 -4.23 -8.76 -3.29
C CYS A 149 -4.58 -9.51 -4.57
N ARG A 150 -5.07 -10.74 -4.43
CA ARG A 150 -5.46 -11.61 -5.55
C ARG A 150 -6.51 -10.98 -6.47
N TYR A 151 -7.39 -10.14 -5.93
CA TYR A 151 -8.40 -9.44 -6.74
C TYR A 151 -7.77 -8.35 -7.61
N SER A 152 -6.87 -7.53 -7.05
CA SER A 152 -6.13 -6.54 -7.83
C SER A 152 -5.18 -7.19 -8.84
N ALA A 153 -4.63 -8.36 -8.52
CA ALA A 153 -3.86 -9.14 -9.48
C ALA A 153 -4.71 -9.62 -10.66
N ALA A 154 -5.91 -10.14 -10.39
CA ALA A 154 -6.86 -10.56 -11.42
C ALA A 154 -7.36 -9.40 -12.28
N GLU A 155 -7.76 -8.29 -11.65
CA GLU A 155 -8.15 -7.03 -12.32
C GLU A 155 -7.04 -6.58 -13.28
N ALA A 156 -5.80 -6.51 -12.80
CA ALA A 156 -4.66 -6.10 -13.62
C ALA A 156 -4.36 -7.06 -14.78
N GLN A 157 -4.63 -8.37 -14.62
CA GLN A 157 -4.51 -9.34 -15.74
C GLN A 157 -5.58 -9.13 -16.80
N ILE A 158 -6.83 -8.88 -16.39
CA ILE A 158 -7.95 -8.62 -17.30
C ILE A 158 -7.67 -7.36 -18.11
N GLU A 159 -7.34 -6.25 -17.45
CA GLU A 159 -7.02 -4.97 -18.11
C GLU A 159 -5.89 -5.12 -19.15
N ARG A 160 -4.85 -5.90 -18.82
CA ARG A 160 -3.76 -6.21 -19.77
C ARG A 160 -4.23 -7.00 -20.98
N HIS A 161 -5.13 -7.95 -20.78
CA HIS A 161 -5.70 -8.76 -21.85
C HIS A 161 -6.50 -7.88 -22.80
N GLU A 162 -7.41 -7.07 -22.27
CA GLU A 162 -8.26 -6.15 -23.03
C GLU A 162 -7.43 -5.12 -23.80
N ALA A 163 -6.43 -4.52 -23.16
CA ALA A 163 -5.54 -3.57 -23.81
C ALA A 163 -4.75 -4.20 -24.97
N ARG A 164 -4.34 -5.47 -24.83
CA ARG A 164 -3.66 -6.20 -25.92
C ARG A 164 -4.61 -6.46 -27.08
N ASP A 165 -5.84 -6.84 -26.80
CA ASP A 165 -6.81 -7.18 -27.83
C ASP A 165 -7.29 -5.93 -28.59
N ALA A 166 -7.49 -4.81 -27.87
CA ALA A 166 -7.75 -3.51 -28.49
C ALA A 166 -6.61 -3.08 -29.42
N ARG A 167 -5.34 -3.26 -29.02
CA ARG A 167 -4.17 -2.97 -29.87
C ARG A 167 -4.11 -3.86 -31.11
N LYS A 168 -4.49 -5.14 -31.00
CA LYS A 168 -4.57 -6.04 -32.16
C LYS A 168 -5.67 -5.61 -33.12
N ALA A 169 -6.87 -5.32 -32.61
CA ALA A 169 -7.98 -4.85 -33.41
C ALA A 169 -7.63 -3.55 -34.16
N ALA A 170 -7.00 -2.58 -33.48
CA ALA A 170 -6.55 -1.33 -34.11
C ALA A 170 -5.49 -1.55 -35.20
N ARG A 171 -4.65 -2.58 -35.08
CA ARG A 171 -3.67 -2.95 -36.13
C ARG A 171 -4.31 -3.65 -37.33
N HIS A 172 -5.42 -4.35 -37.16
CA HIS A 172 -6.14 -5.01 -38.24
C HIS A 172 -7.13 -4.07 -38.95
N ALA A 173 -7.47 -2.94 -38.34
CA ALA A 173 -8.33 -1.90 -38.91
C ALA A 173 -7.59 -0.84 -39.74
N ASN A 174 -6.25 -0.83 -39.68
CA ASN A 174 -5.35 0.01 -40.48
C ASN A 174 -4.67 -0.83 -41.57
#